data_AF-A0A250XSF6-F1
#
_entry.id   AF-A0A250XSF6-F1
#
_cell.length_a   1.000
_cell.length_b   1.000
_cell.length_c   1.000
_cell.angle_alpha   90.00
_cell.angle_beta   90.00
_cell.angle_gamma   90.00
#
_symmetry.space_group_name_H-M   'P 1'
#
loop_
_entity.id
_entity.type
_entity.pdbx_description
1 polymer ?
#
loop_
_entity_poly.entity_id
_entity_poly.type
_entity_poly.pdbx_seq_one_letter_code
_entity_poly.pdbx_strand_id
1 'polypeptide(L)'
;MIGVVCRSVKFYSRNKSTVFVKELGQSVHFKSAFNVKAIRTCDETLRSRGLQLESSQLGLVLEQAPNLALPEHQELIAANISILLTYMSAAELKSLLLSKPEVLAVDSMEGWFQFLDQHGFTSSQIIELMSQDPTALVRATLVTAGDALLTMKETGLDEESIKDVVVSFPLVLHTASKEEIVSFIELHSILKSFVKSLSPMQLIMAARRLGIQFP
;
A
#
# COMPACT_ATOMS: atom_id res chain seq x y z
N MET A 1 -3.77 -43.58 19.51
CA MET A 1 -3.50 -42.55 18.49
C MET A 1 -3.64 -41.21 19.18
N ILE A 2 -2.52 -40.59 19.55
CA ILE A 2 -2.48 -39.37 20.37
C ILE A 2 -2.80 -38.20 19.43
N GLY A 3 -3.97 -37.59 19.62
CA GLY A 3 -4.43 -36.46 18.83
C GLY A 3 -3.85 -35.15 19.36
N VAL A 4 -2.86 -34.61 18.66
CA VAL A 4 -2.49 -33.20 18.79
C VAL A 4 -3.35 -32.43 17.81
N VAL A 5 -4.37 -31.75 18.32
CA VAL A 5 -5.18 -30.80 17.55
C VAL A 5 -4.33 -29.54 17.34
N CYS A 6 -3.56 -29.52 16.26
CA CYS A 6 -2.97 -28.29 15.75
C CYS A 6 -3.83 -27.82 14.57
N ARG A 7 -4.44 -26.63 14.73
CA ARG A 7 -5.26 -25.91 13.73
C ARG A 7 -4.53 -25.85 12.40
N SER A 8 -4.78 -26.82 11.53
CA SER A 8 -4.05 -26.98 10.27
C SER A 8 -4.95 -26.57 9.11
N VAL A 9 -4.66 -25.39 8.56
CA VAL A 9 -5.19 -24.94 7.28
C VAL A 9 -4.69 -25.91 6.21
N LYS A 10 -5.61 -26.59 5.52
CA LYS A 10 -5.25 -27.52 4.45
C LYS A 10 -5.56 -26.88 3.09
N PHE A 11 -4.51 -26.66 2.32
CA PHE A 11 -4.58 -26.21 0.94
C PHE A 11 -4.68 -27.42 0.01
N TYR A 12 -5.67 -27.44 -0.87
CA TYR A 12 -5.86 -28.49 -1.88
C TYR A 12 -5.86 -27.86 -3.26
N SER A 13 -5.16 -28.46 -4.22
CA SER A 13 -5.31 -28.13 -5.65
C SER A 13 -6.18 -29.20 -6.29
N ARG A 14 -7.29 -28.80 -6.91
CA ARG A 14 -8.15 -29.71 -7.70
C ARG A 14 -7.78 -29.66 -9.19
N ASN A 15 -7.19 -28.54 -9.63
CA ASN A 15 -6.84 -28.19 -11.01
C ASN A 15 -5.67 -27.17 -10.98
N LYS A 16 -4.96 -26.92 -12.09
CA LYS A 16 -3.92 -25.87 -12.20
C LYS A 16 -4.41 -24.45 -11.82
N SER A 17 -5.72 -24.24 -11.77
CA SER A 17 -6.36 -22.92 -11.66
C SER A 17 -7.18 -22.71 -10.39
N THR A 18 -7.17 -23.66 -9.44
CA THR A 18 -8.05 -23.58 -8.26
C THR A 18 -7.39 -24.18 -7.03
N VAL A 19 -7.13 -23.32 -6.05
CA VAL A 19 -6.73 -23.71 -4.70
C VAL A 19 -7.96 -23.64 -3.80
N PHE A 20 -8.12 -24.66 -2.95
CA PHE A 20 -9.13 -24.72 -1.90
C PHE A 20 -8.42 -24.59 -0.58
N VAL A 21 -8.87 -23.66 0.25
CA VAL A 21 -8.50 -23.67 1.66
C VAL A 21 -9.65 -24.27 2.44
N LYS A 22 -9.39 -25.40 3.12
CA LYS A 22 -10.33 -25.97 4.08
C LYS A 22 -9.92 -25.58 5.49
N GLU A 23 -10.63 -24.63 6.04
CA GLU A 23 -10.54 -24.27 7.45
C GLU A 23 -11.94 -24.45 8.07
N LEU A 24 -12.06 -25.30 9.09
CA LEU A 24 -13.31 -25.51 9.86
C LEU A 24 -14.58 -25.79 9.02
N GLY A 25 -14.44 -26.47 7.87
CA GLY A 25 -15.58 -26.84 7.01
C GLY A 25 -15.97 -25.78 5.98
N GLN A 26 -15.29 -24.64 5.91
CA GLN A 26 -15.45 -23.65 4.85
C GLN A 26 -14.43 -23.91 3.74
N SER A 27 -14.87 -23.83 2.49
CA SER A 27 -14.04 -23.93 1.29
C SER A 27 -13.92 -22.54 0.66
N VAL A 28 -12.73 -21.94 0.74
CA VAL A 28 -12.42 -20.67 0.06
C VAL A 28 -11.89 -21.00 -1.34
N HIS A 29 -12.49 -20.40 -2.36
CA HIS A 29 -12.16 -20.61 -3.76
C HIS A 29 -11.23 -19.50 -4.25
N PHE A 30 -10.05 -19.87 -4.77
CA PHE A 30 -9.10 -18.94 -5.36
C PHE A 30 -9.21 -19.05 -6.88
N LYS A 31 -9.47 -17.93 -7.57
CA LYS A 31 -9.56 -17.87 -9.04
C LYS A 31 -8.19 -17.90 -9.75
N SER A 32 -7.10 -17.80 -9.00
CA SER A 32 -5.75 -17.69 -9.53
C SER A 32 -5.02 -19.03 -9.51
N ALA A 33 -4.21 -19.26 -10.55
CA ALA A 33 -3.34 -20.40 -10.75
C ALA A 33 -2.11 -20.39 -9.81
N PHE A 34 -2.32 -20.11 -8.53
CA PHE A 34 -1.23 -20.16 -7.56
C PHE A 34 -0.87 -21.60 -7.24
N ASN A 35 0.42 -21.89 -7.22
CA ASN A 35 0.93 -23.13 -6.66
C ASN A 35 0.63 -23.15 -5.16
N VAL A 36 0.02 -24.22 -4.65
CA VAL A 36 -0.24 -24.43 -3.22
C VAL A 36 1.03 -24.21 -2.36
N LYS A 37 2.19 -24.60 -2.91
CA LYS A 37 3.49 -24.38 -2.25
C LYS A 37 3.79 -22.89 -2.07
N ALA A 38 3.52 -22.07 -3.08
CA ALA A 38 3.74 -20.62 -3.07
C ALA A 38 2.87 -19.92 -2.03
N ILE A 39 1.58 -20.26 -1.96
CA ILE A 39 0.67 -19.72 -0.94
C ILE A 39 1.14 -20.10 0.47
N ARG A 40 1.54 -21.36 0.67
CA ARG A 40 2.04 -21.82 1.97
C ARG A 40 3.31 -21.07 2.38
N THR A 41 4.25 -20.88 1.46
CA THR A 41 5.47 -20.11 1.75
C THR A 41 5.14 -18.68 2.13
N CYS A 42 4.22 -18.01 1.42
CA CYS A 42 3.77 -16.67 1.78
C CYS A 42 3.13 -16.61 3.19
N ASP A 43 2.26 -17.57 3.52
CA ASP A 43 1.64 -17.69 4.86
C ASP A 43 2.69 -17.91 5.95
N GLU A 44 3.66 -18.80 5.70
CA GLU A 44 4.79 -19.06 6.61
C GLU A 44 5.65 -17.81 6.83
N THR A 45 5.96 -17.06 5.76
CA THR A 45 6.69 -15.80 5.83
C THR A 45 5.96 -14.79 6.71
N LEU A 46 4.67 -14.55 6.47
CA LEU A 46 3.84 -13.64 7.27
C LEU A 46 3.77 -14.06 8.75
N ARG A 47 3.50 -15.34 9.01
CA ARG A 47 3.40 -15.89 10.37
C ARG A 47 4.71 -15.81 11.14
N SER A 48 5.84 -16.07 10.47
CA SER A 48 7.17 -16.00 11.08
C SER A 48 7.50 -14.60 11.62
N ARG A 49 6.81 -13.57 11.11
CA ARG A 49 6.95 -12.17 11.51
C ARG A 49 5.78 -11.65 12.35
N GLY A 50 4.97 -12.55 12.90
CA GLY A 50 3.86 -12.21 13.80
C GLY A 50 2.60 -11.72 13.08
N LEU A 51 2.55 -11.75 11.74
CA LEU A 51 1.36 -11.40 10.97
C LEU A 51 0.51 -12.65 10.74
N GLN A 52 -0.42 -12.91 11.65
CA GLN A 52 -1.40 -13.99 11.49
C GLN A 52 -2.63 -13.48 10.74
N LEU A 53 -2.73 -13.87 9.48
CA LEU A 53 -3.93 -13.68 8.66
C LEU A 53 -4.80 -14.94 8.71
N GLU A 54 -6.12 -14.74 8.76
CA GLU A 54 -7.06 -15.85 8.52
C GLU A 54 -6.97 -16.31 7.06
N SER A 55 -7.38 -17.55 6.77
CA SER A 55 -7.29 -18.08 5.41
C SER A 55 -8.05 -17.24 4.37
N SER A 56 -9.19 -16.68 4.75
CA SER A 56 -9.99 -15.76 3.93
C SER A 56 -9.24 -14.46 3.66
N GLN A 57 -8.60 -13.89 4.69
CA GLN A 57 -7.81 -12.67 4.62
C GLN A 57 -6.58 -12.83 3.72
N LEU A 58 -5.83 -13.93 3.89
CA LEU A 58 -4.71 -14.27 3.02
C LEU A 58 -5.17 -14.43 1.56
N GLY A 59 -6.37 -14.99 1.35
CA GLY A 59 -6.93 -15.11 0.01
C GLY A 59 -7.22 -13.79 -0.66
N LEU A 60 -7.79 -12.83 0.07
CA LEU A 60 -8.01 -11.48 -0.43
C LEU A 60 -6.69 -10.77 -0.77
N VAL A 61 -5.69 -10.88 0.11
CA VAL A 61 -4.35 -10.32 -0.09
C VAL A 61 -3.71 -10.83 -1.39
N LEU A 62 -3.75 -12.14 -1.61
CA LEU A 62 -3.15 -12.76 -2.80
C LEU A 62 -3.98 -12.56 -4.07
N GLU A 63 -5.29 -12.33 -3.96
CA GLU A 63 -6.12 -11.95 -5.11
C GLU A 63 -5.80 -10.53 -5.58
N GLN A 64 -5.57 -9.61 -4.65
CA GLN A 64 -5.20 -8.22 -4.95
C GLN A 64 -3.73 -8.09 -5.41
N ALA A 65 -2.81 -8.79 -4.75
CA ALA A 65 -1.38 -8.76 -5.08
C ALA A 65 -0.84 -10.18 -5.34
N PRO A 66 -1.09 -10.74 -6.54
CA PRO A 66 -0.69 -12.11 -6.88
C PRO A 66 0.82 -12.35 -6.83
N ASN A 67 1.59 -11.30 -7.09
CA ASN A 67 3.04 -11.36 -7.10
C ASN A 67 3.64 -11.67 -5.72
N LEU A 68 2.87 -11.50 -4.63
CA LEU A 68 3.32 -11.85 -3.28
C LEU A 68 3.49 -13.35 -3.06
N ALA A 69 2.82 -14.18 -3.88
CA ALA A 69 2.98 -15.63 -3.81
C ALA A 69 4.23 -16.13 -4.55
N LEU A 70 4.93 -15.28 -5.30
CA LEU A 70 6.08 -15.70 -6.10
C LEU A 70 7.29 -16.01 -5.18
N PRO A 71 7.98 -17.16 -5.37
CA PRO A 71 9.14 -17.55 -4.56
C PRO A 71 10.26 -16.50 -4.57
N GLU A 72 10.51 -15.88 -5.71
CA GLU A 72 11.53 -14.85 -5.92
C GLU A 72 11.27 -13.57 -5.10
N HIS A 73 10.04 -13.32 -4.65
CA HIS A 73 9.68 -12.15 -3.86
C HIS A 73 9.66 -12.40 -2.35
N GLN A 74 9.84 -13.64 -1.88
CA GLN A 74 9.69 -13.97 -0.46
C GLN A 74 10.71 -13.26 0.45
N GLU A 75 11.95 -13.12 -0.02
CA GLU A 75 12.99 -12.39 0.72
C GLU A 75 12.68 -10.89 0.79
N LEU A 76 12.24 -10.29 -0.32
CA LEU A 76 11.81 -8.89 -0.37
C LEU A 76 10.63 -8.64 0.56
N ILE A 77 9.60 -9.50 0.50
CA ILE A 77 8.41 -9.41 1.36
C ILE A 77 8.82 -9.51 2.84
N ALA A 78 9.69 -10.46 3.17
CA ALA A 78 10.18 -10.61 4.53
C ALA A 78 10.94 -9.36 4.99
N ALA A 79 11.80 -8.77 4.15
CA ALA A 79 12.50 -7.54 4.47
C ALA A 79 11.52 -6.37 4.70
N ASN A 80 10.58 -6.17 3.77
CA ASN A 80 9.58 -5.11 3.84
C ASN A 80 8.68 -5.22 5.08
N ILE A 81 8.29 -6.44 5.48
CA ILE A 81 7.55 -6.65 6.74
C ILE A 81 8.38 -6.22 7.95
N SER A 82 9.68 -6.59 7.99
CA SER A 82 10.55 -6.17 9.11
C SER A 82 10.62 -4.65 9.21
N ILE A 83 10.81 -3.97 8.08
CA ILE A 83 10.92 -2.51 8.03
C ILE A 83 9.59 -1.86 8.44
N LEU A 84 8.45 -2.31 7.93
CA LEU A 84 7.16 -1.73 8.33
C LEU A 84 6.92 -1.92 9.83
N LEU A 85 7.27 -3.08 10.40
CA LEU A 85 7.15 -3.34 11.83
C LEU A 85 8.07 -2.48 12.72
N THR A 86 9.07 -1.78 12.16
CA THR A 86 9.82 -0.76 12.92
C THR A 86 9.07 0.56 13.06
N TYR A 87 8.10 0.83 12.17
CA TYR A 87 7.37 2.10 12.11
C TYR A 87 5.89 1.99 12.47
N MET A 88 5.31 0.78 12.46
CA MET A 88 3.91 0.55 12.84
C MET A 88 3.74 -0.78 13.59
N SER A 89 2.64 -0.90 14.32
CA SER A 89 2.28 -2.14 15.01
C SER A 89 1.87 -3.24 14.02
N ALA A 90 1.93 -4.49 14.47
CA ALA A 90 1.45 -5.63 13.69
C ALA A 90 -0.05 -5.54 13.34
N ALA A 91 -0.84 -4.86 14.18
CA ALA A 91 -2.27 -4.65 13.93
C ALA A 91 -2.50 -3.64 12.80
N GLU A 92 -1.77 -2.52 12.81
CA GLU A 92 -1.80 -1.51 11.75
C GLU A 92 -1.30 -2.10 10.43
N LEU A 93 -0.18 -2.83 10.45
CA LEU A 93 0.34 -3.52 9.27
C LEU A 93 -0.66 -4.53 8.73
N LYS A 94 -1.29 -5.33 9.59
CA LYS A 94 -2.35 -6.25 9.16
C LYS A 94 -3.50 -5.52 8.48
N SER A 95 -3.93 -4.37 9.02
CA SER A 95 -4.97 -3.54 8.42
C SER A 95 -4.56 -3.01 7.04
N LEU A 96 -3.32 -2.51 6.94
CA LEU A 96 -2.74 -2.02 5.68
C LEU A 96 -2.63 -3.11 4.62
N LEU A 97 -2.20 -4.32 4.98
CA LEU A 97 -2.11 -5.43 4.03
C LEU A 97 -3.47 -5.87 3.50
N LEU A 98 -4.53 -5.78 4.32
CA LEU A 98 -5.88 -6.13 3.88
C LEU A 98 -6.48 -5.12 2.90
N SER A 99 -6.06 -3.86 2.97
CA SER A 99 -6.52 -2.81 2.07
C SER A 99 -5.61 -2.60 0.86
N LYS A 100 -4.29 -2.77 1.03
CA LYS A 100 -3.23 -2.38 0.09
C LYS A 100 -2.03 -3.34 0.14
N PRO A 101 -2.19 -4.60 -0.28
CA PRO A 101 -1.13 -5.61 -0.17
C PRO A 101 0.07 -5.35 -1.09
N GLU A 102 -0.11 -4.59 -2.16
CA GLU A 102 0.98 -4.13 -3.04
C GLU A 102 2.08 -3.34 -2.31
N VAL A 103 1.85 -2.83 -1.10
CA VAL A 103 2.91 -2.19 -0.29
C VAL A 103 4.11 -3.10 -0.05
N LEU A 104 3.89 -4.43 0.02
CA LEU A 104 4.98 -5.40 0.20
C LEU A 104 5.81 -5.63 -1.07
N ALA A 105 5.34 -5.15 -2.22
CA ALA A 105 6.05 -5.23 -3.49
C ALA A 105 6.91 -3.98 -3.79
N VAL A 106 7.01 -3.04 -2.84
CA VAL A 106 7.88 -1.87 -3.00
C VAL A 106 9.33 -2.33 -3.00
N ASP A 107 10.02 -2.03 -4.09
CA ASP A 107 11.46 -2.27 -4.19
C ASP A 107 12.21 -1.35 -3.24
N SER A 108 13.15 -1.92 -2.47
CA SER A 108 14.01 -1.16 -1.56
C SER A 108 13.24 -0.24 -0.60
N MET A 109 12.31 -0.81 0.18
CA MET A 109 11.51 -0.07 1.15
C MET A 109 12.35 0.78 2.13
N GLU A 110 13.47 0.24 2.62
CA GLU A 110 14.40 0.98 3.48
C GLU A 110 14.95 2.23 2.78
N GLY A 111 15.31 2.10 1.50
CA GLY A 111 15.76 3.22 0.68
C GLY A 111 14.69 4.30 0.52
N TRP A 112 13.41 3.92 0.38
CA TRP A 112 12.31 4.89 0.37
C TRP A 112 12.14 5.64 1.68
N PHE A 113 12.25 4.95 2.82
CA PHE A 113 12.21 5.62 4.12
C PHE A 113 13.37 6.60 4.29
N GLN A 114 14.60 6.18 3.98
CA GLN A 114 15.78 7.04 4.06
C GLN A 114 15.70 8.24 3.12
N PHE A 115 15.25 8.02 1.88
CA PHE A 115 15.10 9.07 0.89
C PHE A 115 14.07 10.12 1.34
N LEU A 116 12.86 9.69 1.74
CA LEU A 116 11.82 10.63 2.16
C LEU A 116 12.19 11.33 3.47
N ASP A 117 12.86 10.66 4.41
CA ASP A 117 13.38 11.27 5.63
C ASP A 117 14.41 12.38 5.33
N GLN A 118 15.31 12.16 4.37
CA GLN A 118 16.26 13.19 3.90
C GLN A 118 15.56 14.40 3.27
N HIS A 119 14.35 14.21 2.74
CA HIS A 119 13.49 15.28 2.22
C HIS A 119 12.50 15.84 3.26
N GLY A 120 12.70 15.51 4.55
CA GLY A 120 11.96 16.10 5.66
C GLY A 120 10.57 15.50 5.91
N PHE A 121 10.28 14.32 5.35
CA PHE A 121 9.07 13.57 5.64
C PHE A 121 9.24 12.78 6.93
N THR A 122 8.24 12.84 7.81
CA THR A 122 8.18 12.01 9.02
C THR A 122 7.77 10.58 8.68
N SER A 123 8.13 9.61 9.52
CA SER A 123 7.67 8.22 9.37
C SER A 123 6.15 8.11 9.24
N SER A 124 5.39 8.91 10.00
CA SER A 124 3.93 8.93 9.91
C SER A 124 3.44 9.38 8.53
N GLN A 125 4.05 10.41 7.93
CA GLN A 125 3.72 10.85 6.57
C GLN A 125 4.06 9.80 5.52
N ILE A 126 5.17 9.08 5.69
CA ILE A 126 5.57 7.99 4.79
C ILE A 126 4.56 6.83 4.87
N ILE A 127 4.11 6.47 6.07
CA ILE A 127 3.06 5.47 6.25
C ILE A 127 1.72 5.93 5.66
N GLU A 128 1.38 7.20 5.84
CA GLU A 128 0.17 7.78 5.27
C GLU A 128 0.19 7.71 3.74
N LEU A 129 1.30 8.11 3.11
CA LEU A 129 1.54 8.00 1.67
C LEU A 129 1.31 6.56 1.18
N MET A 130 1.92 5.57 1.85
CA MET A 130 1.74 4.15 1.53
C MET A 130 0.30 3.68 1.71
N SER A 131 -0.44 4.25 2.66
CA SER A 131 -1.84 3.91 2.92
C SER A 131 -2.78 4.49 1.86
N GLN A 132 -2.44 5.65 1.30
CA GLN A 132 -3.20 6.28 0.21
C GLN A 132 -3.02 5.51 -1.10
N ASP A 133 -1.78 5.41 -1.57
CA ASP A 133 -1.48 4.75 -2.84
C ASP A 133 -0.06 4.16 -2.88
N PRO A 134 0.10 2.89 -2.45
CA PRO A 134 1.40 2.23 -2.49
C PRO A 134 1.88 1.97 -3.91
N THR A 135 0.99 1.97 -4.92
CA THR A 135 1.39 1.73 -6.30
C THR A 135 2.30 2.83 -6.84
N ALA A 136 2.22 4.04 -6.27
CA ALA A 136 3.15 5.12 -6.56
C ALA A 136 4.59 4.74 -6.22
N LEU A 137 4.83 4.13 -5.05
CA LEU A 137 6.17 3.70 -4.64
C LEU A 137 6.64 2.44 -5.38
N VAL A 138 5.72 1.55 -5.73
CA VAL A 138 6.03 0.35 -6.53
C VAL A 138 6.47 0.73 -7.95
N ARG A 139 5.90 1.81 -8.51
CA ARG A 139 6.19 2.24 -9.88
C ARG A 139 7.28 3.30 -9.98
N ALA A 140 7.45 4.12 -8.94
CA ALA A 140 8.49 5.13 -8.90
C ALA A 140 9.86 4.51 -8.65
N THR A 141 10.89 5.22 -9.07
CA THR A 141 12.26 5.02 -8.62
C THR A 141 12.65 6.18 -7.72
N LEU A 142 13.70 6.01 -6.90
CA LEU A 142 14.23 7.13 -6.10
C LEU A 142 14.69 8.30 -6.99
N VAL A 143 15.14 8.02 -8.22
CA VAL A 143 15.52 9.04 -9.21
C VAL A 143 14.31 9.84 -9.67
N THR A 144 13.24 9.16 -10.13
CA THR A 144 12.02 9.85 -10.61
C THR A 144 11.34 10.62 -9.49
N ALA A 145 11.36 10.10 -8.26
CA ALA A 145 10.87 10.83 -7.10
C ALA A 145 11.71 12.07 -6.80
N GLY A 146 13.04 11.96 -6.87
CA GLY A 146 13.96 13.09 -6.73
C GLY A 146 13.68 14.20 -7.75
N ASP A 147 13.53 13.82 -9.03
CA ASP A 147 13.20 14.76 -10.11
C ASP A 147 11.84 15.43 -9.90
N ALA A 148 10.85 14.69 -9.40
CA ALA A 148 9.53 15.23 -9.09
C ALA A 148 9.59 16.25 -7.94
N LEU A 149 10.28 15.94 -6.85
CA LEU A 149 10.48 16.84 -5.72
C LEU A 149 11.25 18.10 -6.13
N LEU A 150 12.29 17.96 -6.97
CA LEU A 150 13.04 19.08 -7.51
C LEU A 150 12.16 19.97 -8.39
N THR A 151 11.37 19.37 -9.28
CA THR A 151 10.42 20.10 -10.14
C THR A 151 9.42 20.89 -9.31
N MET A 152 8.82 20.27 -8.28
CA MET A 152 7.92 20.96 -7.36
C MET A 152 8.59 22.17 -6.70
N LYS A 153 9.84 22.01 -6.25
CA LYS A 153 10.62 23.13 -5.66
C LYS A 153 10.90 24.24 -6.68
N GLU A 154 11.21 23.89 -7.93
CA GLU A 154 11.42 24.86 -9.02
C GLU A 154 10.16 25.67 -9.36
N THR A 155 8.96 25.10 -9.14
CA THR A 155 7.69 25.84 -9.28
C THR A 155 7.41 26.81 -8.14
N GLY A 156 8.26 26.85 -7.11
CA GLY A 156 8.14 27.76 -5.98
C GLY A 156 7.32 27.21 -4.82
N LEU A 157 7.01 25.91 -4.80
CA LEU A 157 6.44 25.28 -3.61
C LEU A 157 7.47 25.24 -2.48
N ASP A 158 7.02 25.61 -1.27
CA ASP A 158 7.76 25.39 -0.04
C ASP A 158 7.75 23.92 0.39
N GLU A 159 8.65 23.54 1.29
CA GLU A 159 8.83 22.15 1.72
C GLU A 159 7.58 21.53 2.35
N GLU A 160 6.78 22.30 3.11
CA GLU A 160 5.53 21.78 3.69
C GLU A 160 4.47 21.55 2.62
N SER A 161 4.34 22.48 1.66
CA SER A 161 3.44 22.32 0.53
C SER A 161 3.81 21.11 -0.35
N ILE A 162 5.10 20.82 -0.50
CA ILE A 162 5.58 19.62 -1.20
C ILE A 162 5.15 18.35 -0.45
N LYS A 163 5.35 18.29 0.87
CA LYS A 163 4.92 17.14 1.69
C LYS A 163 3.42 16.91 1.59
N ASP A 164 2.62 17.98 1.72
CA ASP A 164 1.15 17.94 1.58
C ASP A 164 0.74 17.33 0.24
N VAL A 165 1.35 17.79 -0.86
CA VAL A 165 1.07 17.31 -2.22
C VAL A 165 1.45 15.85 -2.37
N VAL A 166 2.63 15.44 -1.91
CA VAL A 166 3.14 14.08 -2.06
C VAL A 166 2.33 13.08 -1.22
N VAL A 167 1.95 13.44 0.00
CA VAL A 167 1.10 12.57 0.85
C VAL A 167 -0.32 12.47 0.29
N SER A 168 -0.89 13.59 -0.17
CA SER A 168 -2.26 13.61 -0.71
C SER A 168 -2.37 12.98 -2.08
N PHE A 169 -1.30 13.03 -2.88
CA PHE A 169 -1.26 12.56 -4.26
C PHE A 169 0.06 11.83 -4.55
N PRO A 170 0.26 10.62 -3.98
CA PRO A 170 1.54 9.89 -4.10
C PRO A 170 1.96 9.63 -5.55
N LEU A 171 0.99 9.53 -6.46
CA LEU A 171 1.21 9.39 -7.89
C LEU A 171 2.13 10.50 -8.46
N VAL A 172 2.26 11.67 -7.83
CA VAL A 172 3.20 12.71 -8.27
C VAL A 172 4.65 12.19 -8.34
N LEU A 173 5.01 11.20 -7.52
CA LEU A 173 6.37 10.62 -7.44
C LEU A 173 6.73 9.70 -8.62
N HIS A 174 5.72 9.23 -9.37
CA HIS A 174 5.91 8.35 -10.53
C HIS A 174 5.42 8.95 -11.86
N THR A 175 4.72 10.09 -11.84
CA THR A 175 4.19 10.75 -13.04
C THR A 175 5.27 11.34 -13.93
N ALA A 176 4.90 11.48 -15.21
CA ALA A 176 5.80 11.71 -16.32
C ALA A 176 5.85 13.20 -16.69
N SER A 177 7.08 13.69 -16.88
CA SER A 177 7.36 15.04 -17.39
C SER A 177 7.10 16.21 -16.43
N LYS A 178 7.98 17.20 -16.56
CA LYS A 178 7.94 18.46 -15.81
C LYS A 178 6.61 19.20 -16.03
N GLU A 179 6.06 19.12 -17.23
CA GLU A 179 4.81 19.78 -17.61
C GLU A 179 3.58 19.22 -16.88
N GLU A 180 3.50 17.91 -16.66
CA GLU A 180 2.40 17.30 -15.89
C GLU A 180 2.46 17.74 -14.43
N ILE A 181 3.66 17.75 -13.84
CA ILE A 181 3.87 18.19 -12.46
C ILE A 181 3.49 19.66 -12.31
N VAL A 182 3.93 20.53 -13.21
CA VAL A 182 3.57 21.97 -13.21
C VAL A 182 2.05 22.14 -13.31
N SER A 183 1.41 21.47 -14.28
CA SER A 183 -0.03 21.55 -14.49
C SER A 183 -0.81 21.07 -13.26
N PHE A 184 -0.33 20.01 -12.61
CA PHE A 184 -0.90 19.47 -11.39
C PHE A 184 -0.81 20.48 -10.24
N ILE A 185 0.36 21.11 -10.05
CA ILE A 185 0.58 22.10 -8.99
C ILE A 185 -0.28 23.34 -9.19
N GLU A 186 -0.39 23.83 -10.43
CA GLU A 186 -1.27 24.97 -10.77
C GLU A 186 -2.73 24.64 -10.43
N LEU A 187 -3.20 23.46 -10.84
CA LEU A 187 -4.56 23.00 -10.55
C LEU A 187 -4.78 22.81 -9.03
N HIS A 188 -3.81 22.25 -8.32
CA HIS A 188 -3.87 22.10 -6.87
C HIS A 188 -3.94 23.46 -6.17
N SER A 189 -3.16 24.44 -6.61
CA SER A 189 -3.18 25.81 -6.09
C SER A 189 -4.53 26.50 -6.36
N ILE A 190 -5.09 26.35 -7.56
CA ILE A 190 -6.42 26.85 -7.92
C ILE A 190 -7.49 26.22 -7.02
N LEU A 191 -7.45 24.90 -6.84
CA LEU A 191 -8.41 24.21 -5.97
C LEU A 191 -8.26 24.62 -4.50
N LYS A 192 -7.03 24.71 -3.99
CA LYS A 192 -6.76 25.13 -2.60
C LYS A 192 -7.24 26.55 -2.35
N SER A 193 -7.00 27.48 -3.29
CA SER A 193 -7.50 28.85 -3.20
C SER A 193 -9.03 28.93 -3.32
N PHE A 194 -9.63 28.17 -4.26
CA PHE A 194 -11.07 28.08 -4.40
C PHE A 194 -11.72 27.56 -3.12
N VAL A 195 -11.23 26.46 -2.55
CA VAL A 195 -11.72 25.89 -1.28
C VAL A 195 -11.60 26.90 -0.14
N LYS A 196 -10.48 27.61 -0.02
CA LYS A 196 -10.30 28.69 0.97
C LYS A 196 -11.29 29.84 0.79
N SER A 197 -11.74 30.10 -0.43
CA SER A 197 -12.72 31.14 -0.74
C SER A 197 -14.17 30.74 -0.44
N LEU A 198 -14.44 29.45 -0.27
CA LEU A 198 -15.78 28.96 0.07
C LEU A 198 -16.05 29.16 1.56
N SER A 199 -17.25 29.67 1.86
CA SER A 199 -17.76 29.66 3.23
C SER A 199 -18.00 28.22 3.70
N PRO A 200 -18.00 27.95 5.03
CA PRO A 200 -18.30 26.63 5.57
C PRO A 200 -19.63 26.05 5.05
N MET A 201 -20.65 26.89 4.85
CA MET A 201 -21.94 26.47 4.31
C MET A 201 -21.85 26.05 2.84
N GLN A 202 -21.05 26.74 2.03
CA GLN A 202 -20.82 26.36 0.63
C GLN A 202 -20.01 25.07 0.52
N LEU A 203 -19.04 24.85 1.41
CA LEU A 203 -18.31 23.59 1.54
C LEU A 203 -19.25 22.44 1.90
N ILE A 204 -20.12 22.61 2.90
CA ILE A 204 -21.12 21.62 3.30
C ILE A 204 -22.08 21.31 2.14
N MET A 205 -22.53 22.33 1.41
CA MET A 205 -23.39 22.16 0.25
C MET A 205 -22.71 21.42 -0.90
N ALA A 206 -21.44 21.75 -1.19
CA ALA A 206 -20.65 21.10 -2.24
C ALA A 206 -20.40 19.63 -1.90
N ALA A 207 -19.95 19.34 -0.68
CA ALA A 207 -19.73 17.97 -0.22
C ALA A 207 -21.03 17.15 -0.19
N ARG A 208 -22.17 17.72 0.22
CA ARG A 208 -23.48 17.05 0.08
C ARG A 208 -23.85 16.73 -1.35
N ARG A 209 -23.55 17.62 -2.32
CA ARG A 209 -23.77 17.37 -3.75
C ARG A 209 -22.87 16.27 -4.31
N LEU A 210 -21.68 16.11 -3.74
CA LEU A 210 -20.74 15.04 -4.08
C LEU A 210 -21.02 13.73 -3.34
N GLY A 211 -22.10 13.66 -2.55
CA GLY A 211 -22.46 12.46 -1.79
C GLY A 211 -21.62 12.21 -0.53
N ILE A 212 -20.79 13.18 -0.12
CA ILE A 212 -19.98 13.10 1.09
C ILE A 212 -20.86 13.45 2.29
N GLN A 213 -21.07 12.48 3.19
CA GLN A 213 -21.76 12.70 4.45
C GLN A 213 -20.75 13.15 5.51
N PHE A 214 -21.00 14.29 6.15
CA PHE A 214 -20.28 14.67 7.37
C PHE A 214 -20.94 13.99 8.58
N PRO A 215 -20.15 13.52 9.56
CA PRO A 215 -20.68 13.01 10.83
C PRO A 215 -21.40 14.09 11.64
#